data_AF-A0A9P4PIZ4-F1
#
_entry.id   AF-A0A9P4PIZ4-F1
#
_cell.length_a   1.000
_cell.length_b   1.000
_cell.length_c   1.000
_cell.angle_alpha   90.00
_cell.angle_beta   90.00
_cell.angle_gamma   90.00
#
_symmetry.space_group_name_H-M   'P 1'
#
loop_
_entity.id
_entity.type
_entity.pdbx_description
1 polymer ?
#
loop_
_entity_poly.entity_id
_entity_poly.type
_entity_poly.pdbx_seq_one_letter_code
_entity_poly.pdbx_strand_id
1 'polypeptide(L)'
;MAIYAYPSNPPPPPPPPAYSSSPPRSLSRARSFSNISARVRNRSLSIRSKKDGSSSGEKTTPKHRFTMASLRGIQQPDLSKKLYKLIKTENHAIGAYESAGRERVAIAQQLSEWGEATNDDGISEVSDKLGVLMAEIAEQEDSYAQSLEEYRGVLKQIRNTESSVQPSRDHKAKVSDEIAKLKYKEPQSTKIVQLEQELVRAEAQSLVAEAQLTNITRQKFKEAYDIHFAATIERAEKQIILAKQARRILNLLDDTPIVPGDTHPEFPNGEHARQILNDAEDELRNWQPNLEPIHSTAGTLGVGAMPGAEPAYGSEIGQEVDHSAYRERTVRSRSHSGDRRAASVGSVGSREGGEVQPQYTEAERREMAQAGVI
;
A
#
# COMPACT_ATOMS: atom_id res chain seq x y z
N MET A 1 39.30 -27.67 -76.07
CA MET A 1 39.70 -26.24 -76.03
C MET A 1 38.58 -25.42 -76.65
N ALA A 2 37.79 -24.74 -75.81
CA ALA A 2 37.06 -23.51 -76.11
C ALA A 2 36.43 -23.05 -74.78
N ILE A 3 36.95 -21.96 -74.22
CA ILE A 3 36.54 -21.36 -72.95
C ILE A 3 35.49 -20.29 -73.30
N TYR A 4 34.27 -20.41 -72.79
CA TYR A 4 33.27 -19.34 -72.86
C TYR A 4 33.18 -18.63 -71.50
N ALA A 5 33.54 -17.34 -71.50
CA ALA A 5 33.41 -16.45 -70.36
C ALA A 5 31.98 -15.90 -70.28
N TYR A 6 31.37 -15.94 -69.10
CA TYR A 6 30.11 -15.25 -68.79
C TYR A 6 30.40 -13.82 -68.32
N PRO A 7 29.67 -12.79 -68.81
CA PRO A 7 29.78 -11.45 -68.26
C PRO A 7 29.01 -11.32 -66.93
N SER A 8 29.70 -10.82 -65.91
CA SER A 8 29.18 -10.49 -64.59
C SER A 8 28.66 -9.04 -64.54
N ASN A 9 27.35 -8.86 -64.76
CA ASN A 9 26.44 -7.93 -64.05
C ASN A 9 25.20 -7.61 -64.89
N PRO A 10 23.97 -7.80 -64.36
CA PRO A 10 22.75 -7.29 -64.98
C PRO A 10 22.57 -5.78 -64.74
N PRO A 11 21.89 -5.04 -65.64
CA PRO A 11 21.62 -3.60 -65.46
C PRO A 11 20.59 -3.34 -64.33
N PRO A 12 20.62 -2.16 -63.69
CA PRO A 12 19.72 -1.81 -62.59
C PRO A 12 18.27 -1.61 -63.05
N PRO A 13 17.28 -1.83 -62.17
CA PRO A 13 15.86 -1.68 -62.49
C PRO A 13 15.43 -0.21 -62.65
N PRO A 14 14.35 0.08 -63.42
CA PRO A 14 13.84 1.43 -63.60
C PRO A 14 13.16 1.98 -62.32
N PRO A 15 13.13 3.32 -62.14
CA PRO A 15 12.52 3.94 -60.97
C PRO A 15 10.98 3.82 -60.95
N PRO A 16 10.34 3.84 -59.77
CA PRO A 16 8.89 3.71 -59.63
C PRO A 16 8.13 4.95 -60.12
N PRO A 17 6.86 4.80 -60.56
CA PRO A 17 6.04 5.93 -61.02
C PRO A 17 5.66 6.88 -59.88
N ALA A 18 5.50 8.16 -60.21
CA ALA A 18 5.14 9.23 -59.28
C ALA A 18 3.72 9.02 -58.70
N TYR A 19 3.59 9.13 -57.37
CA TYR A 19 2.32 9.06 -56.65
C TYR A 19 1.37 10.19 -57.10
N SER A 20 0.18 9.81 -57.57
CA SER A 20 -0.94 10.74 -57.78
C SER A 20 -1.61 11.08 -56.44
N SER A 21 -1.84 12.37 -56.26
CA SER A 21 -2.54 13.07 -55.18
C SER A 21 -3.78 12.38 -54.59
N SER A 22 -3.89 12.47 -53.26
CA SER A 22 -5.05 12.11 -52.42
C SER A 22 -6.35 12.86 -52.77
N PRO A 23 -7.54 12.26 -52.57
CA PRO A 23 -8.81 12.99 -52.53
C PRO A 23 -9.19 13.43 -51.10
N PRO A 24 -10.10 14.41 -50.94
CA PRO A 24 -10.33 15.10 -49.68
C PRO A 24 -11.24 14.33 -48.71
N ARG A 25 -10.97 14.53 -47.41
CA ARG A 25 -11.75 14.02 -46.27
C ARG A 25 -13.16 14.60 -46.27
N SER A 26 -14.18 13.74 -46.12
CA SER A 26 -15.52 14.14 -45.69
C SER A 26 -15.61 14.13 -44.16
N LEU A 27 -16.16 15.21 -43.60
CA LEU A 27 -16.46 15.36 -42.18
C LEU A 27 -17.87 14.83 -41.92
N SER A 28 -17.98 13.73 -41.19
CA SER A 28 -19.26 13.27 -40.63
C SER A 28 -19.14 13.19 -39.12
N ARG A 29 -19.83 14.13 -38.49
CA ARG A 29 -19.92 14.39 -37.06
C ARG A 29 -21.05 13.55 -36.46
N ALA A 30 -20.75 12.72 -35.47
CA ALA A 30 -21.74 12.22 -34.51
C ALA A 30 -21.25 12.51 -33.06
N ARG A 31 -22.11 13.19 -32.31
CA ARG A 31 -22.08 13.41 -30.84
C ARG A 31 -22.52 12.10 -30.18
N SER A 32 -22.24 11.67 -28.94
CA SER A 32 -21.68 12.15 -27.66
C SER A 32 -21.65 10.87 -26.77
N PHE A 33 -20.81 10.64 -25.76
CA PHE A 33 -20.77 11.26 -24.43
C PHE A 33 -19.63 10.59 -23.64
N SER A 34 -18.69 11.35 -23.09
CA SER A 34 -18.01 11.02 -21.83
C SER A 34 -17.15 12.19 -21.39
N ASN A 35 -17.70 12.99 -20.48
CA ASN A 35 -16.95 13.98 -19.72
C ASN A 35 -16.08 13.24 -18.71
N ILE A 36 -14.78 13.11 -18.99
CA ILE A 36 -13.78 12.87 -17.94
C ILE A 36 -12.97 14.16 -17.80
N SER A 37 -13.12 14.76 -16.62
CA SER A 37 -12.52 16.02 -16.22
C SER A 37 -10.99 15.98 -16.31
N ALA A 38 -10.42 16.52 -17.38
CA ALA A 38 -8.99 16.72 -17.53
C ALA A 38 -8.49 17.77 -16.51
N ARG A 39 -7.96 17.31 -15.37
CA ARG A 39 -7.17 18.17 -14.48
C ARG A 39 -5.84 18.49 -15.16
N VAL A 40 -5.79 19.67 -15.78
CA VAL A 40 -4.55 20.34 -16.20
C VAL A 40 -3.61 20.47 -15.01
N ARG A 41 -2.45 19.81 -15.05
CA ARG A 41 -1.30 20.11 -14.18
C ARG A 41 -0.01 20.19 -15.00
N ASN A 42 0.33 21.42 -15.29
CA ASN A 42 1.66 22.02 -15.49
C ASN A 42 2.87 21.06 -15.46
N ARG A 43 3.42 20.78 -16.64
CA ARG A 43 4.81 20.34 -16.80
C ARG A 43 5.74 21.52 -16.54
N SER A 44 6.41 21.57 -15.39
CA SER A 44 7.60 22.41 -15.23
C SER A 44 8.82 21.66 -15.74
N LEU A 45 9.15 21.86 -17.02
CA LEU A 45 10.43 21.47 -17.61
C LEU A 45 11.53 22.35 -17.02
N SER A 46 12.35 21.83 -16.10
CA SER A 46 13.61 22.49 -15.73
C SER A 46 14.74 21.94 -16.60
N ILE A 47 14.93 22.56 -17.76
CA ILE A 47 16.18 22.48 -18.53
C ILE A 47 17.21 23.29 -17.72
N ARG A 48 18.18 22.62 -17.10
CA ARG A 48 19.33 23.32 -16.51
C ARG A 48 20.48 23.27 -17.52
N SER A 49 20.86 24.47 -17.94
CA SER A 49 21.84 24.80 -18.96
C SER A 49 23.27 24.42 -18.60
N LYS A 50 24.02 24.08 -19.65
CA LYS A 50 25.48 23.93 -19.73
C LYS A 50 26.25 25.05 -19.05
N LYS A 51 27.39 24.69 -18.46
CA LYS A 51 28.62 25.51 -18.50
C LYS A 51 29.83 24.60 -18.63
N ASP A 52 30.64 24.88 -19.66
CA ASP A 52 31.78 24.09 -20.13
C ASP A 52 32.98 24.08 -19.18
N GLY A 53 33.81 23.03 -19.32
CA GLY A 53 35.13 22.92 -18.72
C GLY A 53 35.80 21.61 -19.11
N SER A 54 36.67 21.66 -20.12
CA SER A 54 37.47 20.53 -20.62
C SER A 54 38.53 20.12 -19.59
N SER A 55 38.63 18.83 -19.24
CA SER A 55 39.92 18.16 -19.02
C SER A 55 39.78 16.64 -19.08
N SER A 56 40.72 16.05 -19.80
CA SER A 56 41.07 14.63 -19.86
C SER A 56 41.37 14.06 -18.47
N GLY A 57 40.99 12.79 -18.22
CA GLY A 57 41.56 12.01 -17.11
C GLY A 57 40.60 11.05 -16.39
N GLU A 58 40.79 9.77 -16.71
CA GLU A 58 40.80 8.64 -15.76
C GLU A 58 39.47 8.08 -15.19
N LYS A 59 39.27 6.78 -15.48
CA LYS A 59 38.21 5.93 -14.93
C LYS A 59 38.36 5.83 -13.41
N THR A 60 37.42 6.44 -12.68
CA THR A 60 37.28 6.19 -11.23
C THR A 60 35.98 5.46 -10.94
N THR A 61 36.12 4.41 -10.14
CA THR A 61 35.05 3.52 -9.67
C THR A 61 33.98 4.29 -8.88
N PRO A 62 32.72 3.82 -8.87
CA PRO A 62 31.62 4.54 -8.23
C PRO A 62 31.81 4.55 -6.71
N LYS A 63 32.17 5.73 -6.16
CA LYS A 63 32.25 5.95 -4.71
C LYS A 63 30.85 5.83 -4.10
N HIS A 64 30.67 4.84 -3.22
CA HIS A 64 29.47 4.69 -2.39
C HIS A 64 29.20 5.98 -1.61
N ARG A 65 28.12 6.67 -2.00
CA ARG A 65 27.64 7.87 -1.30
C ARG A 65 26.97 7.45 0.00
N PHE A 66 27.69 7.56 1.12
CA PHE A 66 27.09 7.46 2.46
C PHE A 66 26.07 8.58 2.63
N THR A 67 24.78 8.25 2.61
CA THR A 67 23.70 9.20 2.90
C THR A 67 23.48 9.26 4.41
N MET A 68 23.12 10.44 4.95
CA MET A 68 22.77 10.61 6.39
C MET A 68 21.63 9.67 6.86
N ALA A 69 20.87 9.08 5.92
CA ALA A 69 19.90 8.03 6.23
C ALA A 69 20.54 6.73 6.76
N SER A 70 21.81 6.44 6.45
CA SER A 70 22.54 5.30 7.01
C SER A 70 23.05 5.54 8.43
N LEU A 71 23.26 6.79 8.85
CA LEU A 71 23.71 7.12 10.21
C LEU A 71 22.58 6.99 11.25
N ARG A 72 21.31 7.15 10.86
CA ARG A 72 20.17 6.92 11.76
C ARG A 72 19.96 5.45 12.16
N GLY A 73 20.58 4.51 11.44
CA GLY A 73 20.58 3.09 11.81
C GLY A 73 21.62 2.72 12.88
N ILE A 74 22.65 3.55 13.08
CA ILE A 74 23.74 3.32 14.04
C ILE A 74 23.30 3.66 15.48
N GLN A 75 22.28 4.50 15.63
CA GLN A 75 21.80 5.00 16.92
C GLN A 75 20.60 4.22 17.48
N GLN A 76 20.33 3.03 16.95
CA GLN A 76 19.35 2.11 17.54
C GLN A 76 20.00 1.30 18.66
N PRO A 77 19.32 1.07 19.79
CA PRO A 77 19.79 0.13 20.79
C PRO A 77 20.05 -1.26 20.20
N ASP A 78 21.02 -1.99 20.73
CA ASP A 78 21.48 -3.26 20.13
C ASP A 78 20.38 -4.30 19.93
N LEU A 79 19.39 -4.34 20.83
CA LEU A 79 18.25 -5.26 20.74
C LEU A 79 17.40 -5.01 19.49
N SER A 80 17.08 -3.74 19.20
CA SER A 80 16.12 -3.39 18.14
C SER A 80 16.73 -3.23 16.76
N LYS A 81 18.07 -3.31 16.63
CA LYS A 81 18.79 -3.21 15.34
C LYS A 81 18.32 -4.26 14.32
N LYS A 82 18.10 -5.50 14.75
CA LYS A 82 17.70 -6.60 13.85
C LYS A 82 16.29 -6.38 13.30
N LEU A 83 15.34 -6.09 14.18
CA LEU A 83 13.96 -5.83 13.79
C LEU A 83 13.83 -4.53 12.99
N TYR A 84 14.60 -3.49 13.31
CA TYR A 84 14.71 -2.30 12.48
C TYR A 84 15.15 -2.61 11.05
N LYS A 85 16.16 -3.47 10.87
CA LYS A 85 16.60 -3.91 9.54
C LYS A 85 15.48 -4.66 8.80
N LEU A 86 14.76 -5.56 9.49
CA LEU A 86 13.61 -6.25 8.92
C LEU A 86 12.54 -5.26 8.43
N ILE A 87 12.06 -4.37 9.31
CA ILE A 87 11.08 -3.31 8.98
C ILE A 87 11.54 -2.43 7.81
N LYS A 88 12.84 -2.17 7.72
CA LYS A 88 13.40 -1.41 6.60
C LYS A 88 13.30 -2.22 5.31
N THR A 89 13.70 -3.49 5.30
CA THR A 89 13.58 -4.34 4.10
C THR A 89 12.12 -4.50 3.66
N GLU A 90 11.19 -4.70 4.59
CA GLU A 90 9.75 -4.77 4.29
C GLU A 90 9.24 -3.52 3.57
N ASN A 91 9.71 -2.32 3.96
CA ASN A 91 9.36 -1.09 3.25
C ASN A 91 9.81 -1.09 1.78
N HIS A 92 10.91 -1.78 1.44
CA HIS A 92 11.35 -1.88 0.05
C HIS A 92 10.48 -2.86 -0.72
N ALA A 93 10.07 -3.97 -0.10
CA ALA A 93 9.14 -4.93 -0.68
C ALA A 93 7.77 -4.27 -0.96
N ILE A 94 7.22 -3.53 0.01
CA ILE A 94 5.97 -2.77 -0.16
C ILE A 94 6.07 -1.81 -1.36
N GLY A 95 7.13 -1.01 -1.42
CA GLY A 95 7.34 -0.10 -2.56
C GLY A 95 7.50 -0.81 -3.91
N ALA A 96 7.98 -2.06 -3.92
CA ALA A 96 8.05 -2.87 -5.13
C ALA A 96 6.64 -3.33 -5.57
N TYR A 97 5.77 -3.74 -4.64
CA TYR A 97 4.37 -4.07 -4.95
C TYR A 97 3.58 -2.86 -5.46
N GLU A 98 3.71 -1.69 -4.81
CA GLU A 98 3.10 -0.45 -5.30
C GLU A 98 3.58 -0.08 -6.71
N SER A 99 4.86 -0.29 -7.00
CA SER A 99 5.42 -0.04 -8.34
C SER A 99 4.89 -1.03 -9.36
N ALA A 100 4.81 -2.31 -9.01
CA ALA A 100 4.24 -3.35 -9.86
C ALA A 100 2.77 -3.07 -10.18
N GLY A 101 1.97 -2.60 -9.21
CA GLY A 101 0.59 -2.16 -9.45
C GLY A 101 0.52 -1.02 -10.46
N ARG A 102 1.28 0.06 -10.26
CA ARG A 102 1.32 1.19 -11.22
C ARG A 102 1.75 0.78 -12.63
N GLU A 103 2.79 -0.05 -12.73
CA GLU A 103 3.28 -0.56 -14.01
C GLU A 103 2.23 -1.46 -14.68
N ARG A 104 1.52 -2.29 -13.90
CA ARG A 104 0.45 -3.14 -14.42
C ARG A 104 -0.71 -2.33 -15.02
N VAL A 105 -1.11 -1.22 -14.40
CA VAL A 105 -2.11 -0.29 -14.97
C VAL A 105 -1.62 0.29 -16.30
N ALA A 106 -0.36 0.72 -16.36
CA ALA A 106 0.22 1.26 -17.60
C ALA A 106 0.27 0.20 -18.72
N ILE A 107 0.63 -1.05 -18.38
CA ILE A 107 0.62 -2.17 -19.33
C ILE A 107 -0.81 -2.46 -19.82
N ALA A 108 -1.79 -2.44 -18.92
CA ALA A 108 -3.19 -2.64 -19.27
C ALA A 108 -3.67 -1.60 -20.29
N GLN A 109 -3.36 -0.32 -20.06
CA GLN A 109 -3.68 0.76 -21.00
C GLN A 109 -2.98 0.57 -22.35
N GLN A 110 -1.68 0.25 -22.34
CA GLN A 110 -0.91 0.02 -23.56
C GLN A 110 -1.43 -1.17 -24.37
N LEU A 111 -1.94 -2.21 -23.70
CA LEU A 111 -2.53 -3.37 -24.36
C LEU A 111 -3.79 -2.98 -25.13
N SER A 112 -4.71 -2.24 -24.50
CA SER A 112 -5.93 -1.76 -25.16
C SER A 112 -5.61 -0.81 -26.33
N GLU A 113 -4.70 0.15 -26.12
CA GLU A 113 -4.27 1.09 -27.17
C GLU A 113 -3.61 0.37 -28.37
N TRP A 114 -2.77 -0.62 -28.10
CA TRP A 114 -2.14 -1.43 -29.15
C TRP A 114 -3.18 -2.24 -29.91
N GLY A 115 -4.14 -2.85 -29.22
CA GLY A 115 -5.18 -3.65 -29.85
C GLY A 115 -6.06 -2.84 -30.79
N GLU A 116 -6.48 -1.64 -30.39
CA GLU A 116 -7.22 -0.70 -31.27
C GLU A 116 -6.41 -0.36 -32.54
N ALA A 117 -5.09 -0.16 -32.41
CA ALA A 117 -4.23 0.19 -33.53
C ALA A 117 -4.01 -0.95 -34.55
N THR A 118 -4.40 -2.19 -34.24
CA THR A 118 -4.29 -3.33 -35.17
C THR A 118 -5.30 -3.25 -36.32
N ASN A 119 -6.41 -2.52 -36.15
CA ASN A 119 -7.58 -2.54 -37.04
C ASN A 119 -8.17 -3.95 -37.22
N ASP A 120 -7.98 -4.82 -36.24
CA ASP A 120 -8.63 -6.13 -36.13
C ASP A 120 -9.67 -6.05 -35.01
N ASP A 121 -10.95 -6.20 -35.35
CA ASP A 121 -12.06 -6.05 -34.41
C ASP A 121 -11.98 -7.04 -33.25
N GLY A 122 -11.52 -8.28 -33.52
CA GLY A 122 -11.39 -9.32 -32.51
C GLY A 122 -10.25 -9.02 -31.54
N ILE A 123 -9.10 -8.61 -32.06
CA ILE A 123 -7.96 -8.20 -31.23
C ILE A 123 -8.29 -6.94 -30.43
N SER A 124 -8.95 -5.95 -31.04
CA SER A 124 -9.36 -4.72 -30.37
C SER A 124 -10.32 -5.00 -29.21
N GLU A 125 -11.36 -5.82 -29.42
CA GLU A 125 -12.33 -6.13 -28.37
C GLU A 125 -11.72 -6.99 -27.25
N VAL A 126 -10.94 -8.03 -27.59
CA VAL A 126 -10.29 -8.91 -26.60
C VAL A 126 -9.26 -8.15 -25.76
N SER A 127 -8.40 -7.34 -26.40
CA SER A 127 -7.38 -6.57 -25.70
C SER A 127 -7.97 -5.50 -24.77
N ASP A 128 -9.08 -4.86 -25.15
CA ASP A 128 -9.79 -3.91 -24.29
C ASP A 128 -10.27 -4.58 -23.00
N LYS A 129 -10.95 -5.72 -23.10
CA LYS A 129 -11.47 -6.45 -21.93
C LYS A 129 -10.35 -7.07 -21.08
N LEU A 130 -9.26 -7.53 -21.71
CA LEU A 130 -8.05 -7.95 -20.98
C LEU A 130 -7.42 -6.77 -20.24
N GLY A 131 -7.41 -5.57 -20.84
CA GLY A 131 -6.98 -4.34 -20.18
C GLY A 131 -7.75 -4.08 -18.89
N VAL A 132 -9.09 -4.21 -18.92
CA VAL A 132 -9.94 -4.07 -17.72
C VAL A 132 -9.53 -5.08 -16.62
N LEU A 133 -9.41 -6.37 -16.96
CA LEU A 133 -9.01 -7.38 -15.97
C LEU A 133 -7.59 -7.18 -15.44
N MET A 134 -6.66 -6.72 -16.29
CA MET A 134 -5.29 -6.42 -15.87
C MET A 134 -5.22 -5.19 -14.96
N ALA A 135 -6.05 -4.17 -15.21
CA ALA A 135 -6.18 -3.02 -14.31
C ALA A 135 -6.74 -3.44 -12.95
N GLU A 136 -7.72 -4.36 -12.92
CA GLU A 136 -8.25 -4.90 -11.67
C GLU A 136 -7.20 -5.74 -10.91
N ILE A 137 -6.36 -6.53 -11.60
CA ILE A 137 -5.21 -7.22 -10.99
C ILE A 137 -4.25 -6.21 -10.34
N ALA A 138 -4.08 -5.04 -10.94
CA ALA A 138 -3.23 -3.97 -10.40
C ALA A 138 -3.82 -3.37 -9.11
N GLU A 139 -5.14 -3.19 -9.04
CA GLU A 139 -5.82 -2.72 -7.82
C GLU A 139 -5.63 -3.72 -6.66
N GLN A 140 -5.58 -5.03 -6.95
CA GLN A 140 -5.25 -6.04 -5.95
C GLN A 140 -3.80 -5.92 -5.42
N GLU A 141 -2.84 -5.46 -6.23
CA GLU A 141 -1.48 -5.19 -5.76
C GLU A 141 -1.43 -3.98 -4.82
N ASP A 142 -2.19 -2.92 -5.12
CA ASP A 142 -2.25 -1.73 -4.27
C ASP A 142 -2.91 -2.05 -2.92
N SER A 143 -4.04 -2.76 -2.94
CA SER A 143 -4.73 -3.24 -1.74
C SER A 143 -3.83 -4.12 -0.86
N TYR A 144 -3.03 -5.00 -1.48
CA TYR A 144 -2.05 -5.83 -0.78
C TYR A 144 -0.92 -5.01 -0.16
N ALA A 145 -0.36 -4.04 -0.90
CA ALA A 145 0.67 -3.14 -0.40
C ALA A 145 0.18 -2.34 0.83
N GLN A 146 -1.07 -1.89 0.82
CA GLN A 146 -1.69 -1.22 1.98
C GLN A 146 -1.75 -2.14 3.21
N SER A 147 -2.22 -3.38 3.06
CA SER A 147 -2.26 -4.35 4.17
C SER A 147 -0.85 -4.73 4.67
N LEU A 148 0.16 -4.76 3.80
CA LEU A 148 1.54 -4.95 4.22
C LEU A 148 2.08 -3.76 5.05
N GLU A 149 1.64 -2.52 4.79
CA GLU A 149 2.00 -1.39 5.66
C GLU A 149 1.31 -1.47 7.03
N GLU A 150 0.10 -2.03 7.13
CA GLU A 150 -0.55 -2.35 8.41
C GLU A 150 0.27 -3.38 9.20
N TYR A 151 0.61 -4.52 8.60
CA TYR A 151 1.53 -5.53 9.17
C TYR A 151 2.83 -4.90 9.66
N ARG A 152 3.46 -4.07 8.82
CA ARG A 152 4.70 -3.37 9.14
C ARG A 152 4.50 -2.37 10.29
N GLY A 153 3.32 -1.76 10.40
CA GLY A 153 2.90 -0.96 11.54
C GLY A 153 2.98 -1.74 12.86
N VAL A 154 2.50 -2.99 12.88
CA VAL A 154 2.56 -3.87 14.05
C VAL A 154 4.01 -4.22 14.41
N LEU A 155 4.87 -4.52 13.44
CA LEU A 155 6.31 -4.76 13.69
C LEU A 155 7.01 -3.54 14.31
N LYS A 156 6.65 -2.32 13.90
CA LYS A 156 7.18 -1.08 14.52
C LYS A 156 6.82 -1.01 16.01
N GLN A 157 5.65 -1.52 16.42
CA GLN A 157 5.27 -1.55 17.84
C GLN A 157 6.21 -2.47 18.64
N ILE A 158 6.51 -3.67 18.14
CA ILE A 158 7.48 -4.59 18.78
C ILE A 158 8.84 -3.91 18.95
N ARG A 159 9.36 -3.30 17.88
CA ARG A 159 10.65 -2.58 17.91
C ARG A 159 10.62 -1.42 18.92
N ASN A 160 9.51 -0.70 19.04
CA ASN A 160 9.39 0.39 20.01
C ASN A 160 9.44 -0.14 21.44
N THR A 161 8.79 -1.28 21.71
CA THR A 161 8.87 -1.98 23.01
C THR A 161 10.29 -2.46 23.30
N GLU A 162 10.98 -3.03 22.31
CA GLU A 162 12.40 -3.41 22.45
C GLU A 162 13.30 -2.23 22.81
N SER A 163 13.04 -1.06 22.21
CA SER A 163 13.78 0.16 22.52
C SER A 163 13.40 0.74 23.89
N SER A 164 12.14 0.64 24.33
CA SER A 164 11.70 1.19 25.62
C SER A 164 12.20 0.42 26.83
N VAL A 165 12.62 -0.85 26.69
CA VAL A 165 13.21 -1.62 27.80
C VAL A 165 14.69 -1.34 28.03
N GLN A 166 15.38 -0.71 27.07
CA GLN A 166 16.83 -0.48 27.14
C GLN A 166 17.24 0.40 28.33
N PRO A 167 16.54 1.50 28.66
CA PRO A 167 16.86 2.30 29.84
C PRO A 167 16.87 1.48 31.14
N SER A 168 15.99 0.49 31.27
CA SER A 168 15.96 -0.39 32.45
C SER A 168 17.19 -1.31 32.52
N ARG A 169 17.62 -1.85 31.37
CA ARG A 169 18.86 -2.66 31.28
C ARG A 169 20.09 -1.83 31.59
N ASP A 170 20.19 -0.65 30.98
CA ASP A 170 21.31 0.27 31.15
C ASP A 170 21.42 0.75 32.60
N HIS A 171 20.29 1.05 33.24
CA HIS A 171 20.26 1.45 34.65
C HIS A 171 20.76 0.32 35.56
N LYS A 172 20.28 -0.92 35.38
CA LYS A 172 20.76 -2.08 36.15
C LYS A 172 22.27 -2.31 35.97
N ALA A 173 22.76 -2.26 34.74
CA ALA A 173 24.18 -2.41 34.44
C ALA A 173 25.02 -1.33 35.12
N LYS A 174 24.58 -0.06 35.04
CA LYS A 174 25.26 1.08 35.66
C LYS A 174 25.36 0.92 37.19
N VAL A 175 24.28 0.55 37.87
CA VAL A 175 24.29 0.33 39.33
C VAL A 175 25.25 -0.81 39.69
N SER A 176 25.23 -1.91 38.93
CA SER A 176 26.15 -3.04 39.11
C SER A 176 27.62 -2.61 38.96
N ASP A 177 27.95 -1.82 37.93
CA ASP A 177 29.31 -1.33 37.69
C ASP A 177 29.79 -0.37 38.79
N GLU A 178 28.90 0.49 39.30
CA GLU A 178 29.20 1.39 40.42
C GLU A 178 29.51 0.61 41.70
N ILE A 179 28.75 -0.47 41.99
CA ILE A 179 29.03 -1.38 43.10
C ILE A 179 30.41 -2.04 42.92
N ALA A 180 30.69 -2.62 41.75
CA ALA A 180 31.97 -3.29 41.49
C ALA A 180 33.15 -2.34 41.64
N LYS A 181 33.02 -1.10 41.13
CA LYS A 181 34.04 -0.05 41.26
C LYS A 181 34.27 0.36 42.72
N LEU A 182 33.21 0.53 43.51
CA LEU A 182 33.32 0.89 44.93
C LEU A 182 33.89 -0.26 45.76
N LYS A 183 33.48 -1.52 45.51
CA LYS A 183 34.07 -2.70 46.16
C LYS A 183 35.57 -2.83 45.91
N TYR A 184 36.03 -2.46 44.71
CA TYR A 184 37.46 -2.49 44.38
C TYR A 184 38.26 -1.32 44.99
N LYS A 185 37.73 -0.09 44.95
CA LYS A 185 38.48 1.11 45.36
C LYS A 185 38.29 1.50 46.84
N GLU A 186 37.08 1.35 47.36
CA GLU A 186 36.65 1.84 48.67
C GLU A 186 35.74 0.81 49.36
N PRO A 187 36.26 -0.38 49.74
CA PRO A 187 35.44 -1.50 50.23
C PRO A 187 34.71 -1.22 51.55
N GLN A 188 35.13 -0.20 52.30
CA GLN A 188 34.51 0.20 53.57
C GLN A 188 33.45 1.32 53.39
N SER A 189 33.13 1.70 52.14
CA SER A 189 32.18 2.77 51.86
C SER A 189 30.74 2.34 52.20
N THR A 190 30.06 3.14 53.04
CA THR A 190 28.65 2.91 53.40
C THR A 190 27.68 3.01 52.22
N LYS A 191 28.12 3.62 51.10
CA LYS A 191 27.38 3.71 49.84
C LYS A 191 27.17 2.35 49.17
N ILE A 192 28.01 1.35 49.47
CA ILE A 192 27.89 0.00 48.89
C ILE A 192 26.52 -0.60 49.24
N VAL A 193 26.11 -0.53 50.51
CA VAL A 193 24.83 -1.08 50.98
C VAL A 193 23.63 -0.37 50.31
N GLN A 194 23.74 0.95 50.10
CA GLN A 194 22.71 1.72 49.42
C GLN A 194 22.56 1.31 47.94
N LEU A 195 23.68 1.17 47.23
CA LEU A 195 23.67 0.72 45.83
C LEU A 195 23.23 -0.74 45.70
N GLU A 196 23.55 -1.61 46.66
CA GLU A 196 23.04 -2.99 46.67
C GLU A 196 21.51 -3.03 46.78
N GLN A 197 20.92 -2.19 47.64
CA GLN A 197 19.46 -2.07 47.71
C GLN A 197 18.86 -1.47 46.43
N GLU A 198 19.55 -0.51 45.81
CA GLU A 198 19.16 0.05 44.50
C GLU A 198 19.24 -1.00 43.40
N LEU A 199 20.26 -1.87 43.41
CA LEU A 199 20.41 -2.96 42.46
C LEU A 199 19.24 -3.93 42.54
N VAL A 200 18.83 -4.32 43.75
CA VAL A 200 17.64 -5.19 43.95
C VAL A 200 16.38 -4.55 43.35
N ARG A 201 16.22 -3.23 43.49
CA ARG A 201 15.10 -2.50 42.88
C ARG A 201 15.21 -2.46 41.35
N ALA A 202 16.40 -2.19 40.81
CA ALA A 202 16.65 -2.16 39.37
C ALA A 202 16.47 -3.55 38.73
N GLU A 203 16.83 -4.63 39.43
CA GLU A 203 16.60 -6.01 39.01
C GLU A 203 15.10 -6.33 38.93
N ALA A 204 14.32 -5.97 39.95
CA ALA A 204 12.87 -6.17 39.93
C ALA A 204 12.20 -5.41 38.76
N GLN A 205 12.61 -4.16 38.53
CA GLN A 205 12.12 -3.38 37.38
C GLN A 205 12.52 -4.01 36.03
N SER A 206 13.77 -4.48 35.93
CA SER A 206 14.26 -5.17 34.74
C SER A 206 13.45 -6.45 34.47
N LEU A 207 13.13 -7.25 35.50
CA LEU A 207 12.32 -8.46 35.34
C LEU A 207 10.92 -8.15 34.81
N VAL A 208 10.26 -7.12 35.35
CA VAL A 208 8.93 -6.71 34.88
C VAL A 208 9.00 -6.23 33.42
N ALA A 209 9.99 -5.41 33.07
CA ALA A 209 10.18 -4.91 31.71
C ALA A 209 10.47 -6.03 30.70
N GLU A 210 11.30 -7.02 31.05
CA GLU A 210 11.57 -8.18 30.19
C GLU A 210 10.35 -9.08 30.00
N ALA A 211 9.55 -9.28 31.05
CA ALA A 211 8.30 -10.04 30.97
C ALA A 211 7.30 -9.34 30.04
N GLN A 212 7.14 -8.02 30.17
CA GLN A 212 6.30 -7.21 29.29
C GLN A 212 6.77 -7.26 27.83
N LEU A 213 8.08 -7.10 27.59
CA LEU A 213 8.65 -7.24 26.25
C LEU A 213 8.31 -8.59 25.65
N THR A 214 8.46 -9.67 26.42
CA THR A 214 8.18 -11.03 25.96
C THR A 214 6.71 -11.21 25.61
N ASN A 215 5.80 -10.73 26.44
CA ASN A 215 4.36 -10.84 26.23
C ASN A 215 3.89 -10.03 25.02
N ILE A 216 4.29 -8.75 24.94
CA ILE A 216 3.95 -7.87 23.83
C ILE A 216 4.52 -8.41 22.52
N THR A 217 5.78 -8.85 22.52
CA THR A 217 6.41 -9.43 21.32
C THR A 217 5.62 -10.62 20.80
N ARG A 218 5.23 -11.58 21.67
CA ARG A 218 4.44 -12.74 21.24
C ARG A 218 3.07 -12.35 20.69
N GLN A 219 2.36 -11.46 21.38
CA GLN A 219 1.04 -10.99 20.97
C GLN A 219 1.10 -10.30 19.61
N LYS A 220 2.00 -9.31 19.48
CA LYS A 220 2.13 -8.50 18.27
C LYS A 220 2.75 -9.27 17.12
N PHE A 221 3.60 -10.26 17.38
CA PHE A 221 4.11 -11.14 16.34
C PHE A 221 2.99 -11.96 15.69
N LYS A 222 2.09 -12.54 16.51
CA LYS A 222 0.90 -13.25 16.00
C LYS A 222 0.02 -12.33 15.17
N GLU A 223 -0.33 -11.17 15.71
CA GLU A 223 -1.15 -10.15 15.03
C GLU A 223 -0.53 -9.68 13.71
N ALA A 224 0.77 -9.42 13.68
CA ALA A 224 1.47 -8.98 12.48
C ALA A 224 1.34 -10.02 11.36
N TYR A 225 1.67 -11.28 11.65
CA TYR A 225 1.67 -12.32 10.63
C TYR A 225 0.28 -12.82 10.26
N ASP A 226 -0.72 -12.64 11.12
CA ASP A 226 -2.13 -12.79 10.76
C ASP A 226 -2.49 -11.88 9.60
N ILE A 227 -2.28 -10.56 9.77
CA ILE A 227 -2.53 -9.54 8.75
C ILE A 227 -1.77 -9.85 7.46
N HIS A 228 -0.48 -10.19 7.57
CA HIS A 228 0.36 -10.49 6.41
C HIS A 228 -0.17 -11.66 5.59
N PHE A 229 -0.45 -12.79 6.23
CA PHE A 229 -0.85 -14.00 5.51
C PHE A 229 -2.29 -13.96 5.04
N ALA A 230 -3.19 -13.34 5.81
CA ALA A 230 -4.55 -13.08 5.34
C ALA A 230 -4.57 -12.21 4.08
N ALA A 231 -3.79 -11.12 4.06
CA ALA A 231 -3.66 -10.27 2.87
C ALA A 231 -3.04 -11.02 1.68
N THR A 232 -2.09 -11.93 1.94
CA THR A 232 -1.48 -12.78 0.91
C THR A 232 -2.52 -13.73 0.28
N ILE A 233 -3.35 -14.36 1.12
CA ILE A 233 -4.42 -15.27 0.69
C ILE A 233 -5.45 -14.51 -0.14
N GLU A 234 -5.97 -13.38 0.37
CA GLU A 234 -6.94 -12.53 -0.33
C GLU A 234 -6.42 -12.11 -1.71
N ARG A 235 -5.18 -11.58 -1.78
CA ARG A 235 -4.56 -11.20 -3.05
C ARG A 235 -4.51 -12.37 -4.02
N ALA A 236 -4.07 -13.53 -3.57
CA ALA A 236 -3.91 -14.71 -4.42
C ALA A 236 -5.26 -15.19 -4.96
N GLU A 237 -6.27 -15.32 -4.10
CA GLU A 237 -7.59 -15.82 -4.48
C GLU A 237 -8.31 -14.90 -5.47
N LYS A 238 -8.27 -13.58 -5.23
CA LYS A 238 -8.83 -12.59 -6.16
C LYS A 238 -8.10 -12.55 -7.50
N GLN A 239 -6.77 -12.67 -7.49
CA GLN A 239 -6.01 -12.77 -8.74
C GLN A 239 -6.29 -14.07 -9.51
N ILE A 240 -6.54 -15.19 -8.81
CA ILE A 240 -6.96 -16.45 -9.43
C ILE A 240 -8.30 -16.28 -10.15
N ILE A 241 -9.27 -15.61 -9.52
CA ILE A 241 -10.56 -15.28 -10.15
C ILE A 241 -10.31 -14.52 -11.46
N LEU A 242 -9.63 -13.38 -11.38
CA LEU A 242 -9.34 -12.52 -12.54
C LEU A 242 -8.59 -13.25 -13.66
N ALA A 243 -7.57 -14.03 -13.32
CA ALA A 243 -6.80 -14.79 -14.28
C ALA A 243 -7.62 -15.86 -15.00
N LYS A 244 -8.56 -16.52 -14.31
CA LYS A 244 -9.48 -17.49 -14.94
C LYS A 244 -10.40 -16.80 -15.94
N GLN A 245 -10.95 -15.64 -15.60
CA GLN A 245 -11.82 -14.87 -16.49
C GLN A 245 -11.04 -14.34 -17.71
N ALA A 246 -9.81 -13.85 -17.51
CA ALA A 246 -8.94 -13.42 -18.62
C ALA A 246 -8.67 -14.57 -19.61
N ARG A 247 -8.47 -15.80 -19.11
CA ARG A 247 -8.34 -16.98 -19.99
C ARG A 247 -9.64 -17.32 -20.72
N ARG A 248 -10.81 -17.12 -20.11
CA ARG A 248 -12.10 -17.28 -20.80
C ARG A 248 -12.24 -16.28 -21.94
N ILE A 249 -11.82 -15.03 -21.75
CA ILE A 249 -11.83 -14.00 -22.81
C ILE A 249 -10.96 -14.42 -23.99
N LEU A 250 -9.77 -14.96 -23.75
CA LEU A 250 -8.87 -15.42 -24.82
C LEU A 250 -9.52 -16.49 -25.71
N ASN A 251 -10.38 -17.35 -25.16
CA ASN A 251 -11.08 -18.38 -25.94
C ASN A 251 -12.17 -17.81 -26.88
N LEU A 252 -12.45 -16.51 -26.83
CA LEU A 252 -13.39 -15.85 -27.74
C LEU A 252 -12.75 -15.43 -29.06
N LEU A 253 -11.41 -15.39 -29.12
CA LEU A 253 -10.64 -15.03 -30.30
C LEU A 253 -10.50 -16.25 -31.21
N ASP A 254 -10.91 -16.12 -32.47
CA ASP A 254 -10.66 -17.11 -33.51
C ASP A 254 -9.26 -16.93 -34.08
N ASP A 255 -8.41 -17.94 -33.93
CA ASP A 255 -7.04 -17.97 -34.43
C ASP A 255 -6.90 -18.72 -35.77
N THR A 256 -8.02 -19.04 -36.43
CA THR A 256 -8.04 -19.69 -37.75
C THR A 256 -7.30 -18.83 -38.78
N PRO A 257 -6.25 -19.36 -39.44
CA PRO A 257 -5.52 -18.62 -40.47
C PRO A 257 -6.40 -18.26 -41.67
N ILE A 258 -6.26 -17.04 -42.18
CA ILE A 258 -6.95 -16.57 -43.39
C ILE A 258 -6.05 -16.64 -44.63
N VAL A 259 -6.67 -16.75 -45.80
CA VAL A 259 -5.96 -16.71 -47.09
C VAL A 259 -5.52 -15.27 -47.37
N PRO A 260 -4.31 -15.04 -47.92
CA PRO A 260 -3.87 -13.70 -48.29
C PRO A 260 -4.86 -13.01 -49.25
N GLY A 261 -5.38 -11.85 -48.83
CA GLY A 261 -6.37 -11.08 -49.57
C GLY A 261 -7.78 -11.16 -48.98
N ASP A 262 -8.04 -12.15 -48.12
CA ASP A 262 -9.25 -12.20 -47.31
C ASP A 262 -9.11 -11.33 -46.05
N THR A 263 -10.24 -11.03 -45.41
CA THR A 263 -10.31 -10.34 -44.13
C THR A 263 -10.88 -11.28 -43.07
N HIS A 264 -10.45 -11.15 -41.82
CA HIS A 264 -11.12 -11.83 -40.71
C HIS A 264 -12.61 -11.40 -40.64
N PRO A 265 -13.51 -12.31 -40.23
CA PRO A 265 -14.89 -11.95 -39.92
C PRO A 265 -14.96 -10.91 -38.78
N GLU A 266 -16.03 -10.10 -38.76
CA GLU A 266 -16.33 -9.24 -37.62
C GLU A 266 -16.44 -10.06 -36.33
N PHE A 267 -16.02 -9.49 -35.20
CA PHE A 267 -16.02 -10.19 -33.92
C PHE A 267 -17.45 -10.45 -33.41
N PRO A 268 -17.91 -11.71 -33.33
CA PRO A 268 -19.30 -12.01 -32.99
C PRO A 268 -19.55 -12.05 -31.47
N ASN A 269 -18.49 -12.13 -30.66
CA ASN A 269 -18.55 -12.51 -29.25
C ASN A 269 -18.55 -11.30 -28.28
N GLY A 270 -18.85 -10.09 -28.76
CA GLY A 270 -18.79 -8.85 -27.94
C GLY A 270 -19.67 -8.91 -26.67
N GLU A 271 -20.90 -9.41 -26.79
CA GLU A 271 -21.80 -9.56 -25.64
C GLU A 271 -21.27 -10.59 -24.63
N HIS A 272 -20.74 -11.71 -25.13
CA HIS A 272 -20.18 -12.76 -24.29
C HIS A 272 -18.92 -12.27 -23.56
N ALA A 273 -18.07 -11.48 -24.21
CA ALA A 273 -16.90 -10.87 -23.58
C ALA A 273 -17.31 -9.93 -22.42
N ARG A 274 -18.37 -9.14 -22.62
CA ARG A 274 -18.93 -8.28 -21.56
C ARG A 274 -19.50 -9.11 -20.40
N GLN A 275 -20.21 -10.19 -20.70
CA GLN A 275 -20.74 -11.07 -19.67
C GLN A 275 -19.61 -11.70 -18.83
N ILE A 276 -18.47 -12.06 -19.42
CA ILE A 276 -17.32 -12.57 -18.65
C ILE A 276 -16.79 -11.52 -17.66
N LEU A 277 -16.81 -10.23 -18.01
CA LEU A 277 -16.46 -9.16 -17.06
C LEU A 277 -17.47 -9.05 -15.92
N ASN A 278 -18.77 -9.14 -16.21
CA ASN A 278 -19.80 -9.15 -15.18
C ASN A 278 -19.63 -10.36 -14.25
N ASP A 279 -19.35 -11.55 -14.80
CA ASP A 279 -19.05 -12.75 -14.01
C ASP A 279 -17.83 -12.51 -13.10
N ALA A 280 -16.79 -11.83 -13.60
CA ALA A 280 -15.62 -11.49 -12.80
C ALA A 280 -15.95 -10.55 -11.64
N GLU A 281 -16.74 -9.50 -11.90
CA GLU A 281 -17.20 -8.56 -10.87
C GLU A 281 -18.05 -9.26 -9.82
N ASP A 282 -18.98 -10.11 -10.23
CA ASP A 282 -19.84 -10.87 -9.32
C ASP A 282 -19.05 -11.87 -8.49
N GLU A 283 -18.09 -12.60 -9.08
CA GLU A 283 -17.22 -13.52 -8.35
C GLU A 283 -16.34 -12.77 -7.33
N LEU A 284 -15.77 -11.62 -7.70
CA LEU A 284 -14.99 -10.79 -6.78
C LEU A 284 -15.85 -10.20 -5.65
N ARG A 285 -17.08 -9.78 -5.96
CA ARG A 285 -18.02 -9.22 -4.98
C ARG A 285 -18.51 -10.28 -3.99
N ASN A 286 -18.67 -11.51 -4.46
CA ASN A 286 -19.11 -12.63 -3.64
C ASN A 286 -17.96 -13.35 -2.91
N TRP A 287 -16.70 -12.99 -3.19
CA TRP A 287 -15.55 -13.53 -2.47
C TRP A 287 -15.66 -13.20 -0.98
N GLN A 288 -15.36 -14.20 -0.15
CA GLN A 288 -15.32 -14.07 1.31
C GLN A 288 -14.05 -14.74 1.84
N PRO A 289 -13.42 -14.17 2.87
CA PRO A 289 -12.24 -14.76 3.47
C PRO A 289 -12.59 -16.11 4.11
N ASN A 290 -11.82 -17.15 3.78
CA ASN A 290 -11.87 -18.45 4.42
C ASN A 290 -10.53 -18.73 5.10
N LEU A 291 -10.35 -18.15 6.29
CA LEU A 291 -9.09 -18.17 7.02
C LEU A 291 -9.23 -18.99 8.30
N GLU A 292 -8.18 -19.74 8.66
CA GLU A 292 -8.12 -20.40 9.95
C GLU A 292 -7.91 -19.34 11.06
N PRO A 293 -8.77 -19.28 12.09
CA PRO A 293 -8.63 -18.28 13.14
C PRO A 293 -7.31 -18.43 13.92
N ILE A 294 -6.57 -17.33 14.09
CA ILE A 294 -5.37 -17.34 14.93
C ILE A 294 -5.77 -17.18 16.41
N HIS A 295 -5.62 -18.25 17.18
CA HIS A 295 -5.93 -18.22 18.61
C HIS A 295 -4.91 -17.41 19.42
N SER A 296 -5.41 -16.48 20.25
CA SER A 296 -4.60 -15.70 21.19
C SER A 296 -4.95 -16.03 22.64
N THR A 297 -3.93 -16.35 23.44
CA THR A 297 -4.02 -16.57 24.89
C THR A 297 -3.43 -15.39 25.68
N ALA A 298 -3.16 -14.25 25.02
CA ALA A 298 -2.50 -13.11 25.66
C ALA A 298 -3.35 -12.48 26.77
N GLY A 299 -4.68 -12.64 26.73
CA GLY A 299 -5.62 -12.13 27.74
C GLY A 299 -5.87 -13.07 28.94
N THR A 300 -5.25 -14.26 28.99
CA THR A 300 -5.53 -15.26 30.03
C THR A 300 -4.81 -14.94 31.36
N LEU A 301 -3.81 -14.05 31.33
CA LEU A 301 -3.19 -13.47 32.53
C LEU A 301 -3.93 -12.16 32.85
N GLY A 302 -4.51 -12.07 34.06
CA GLY A 302 -5.39 -10.98 34.47
C GLY A 302 -4.85 -9.56 34.21
N VAL A 303 -5.78 -8.62 34.08
CA VAL A 303 -5.62 -7.20 33.66
C VAL A 303 -4.46 -6.44 34.32
N GLY A 304 -3.95 -6.89 35.47
CA GLY A 304 -2.80 -6.28 36.17
C GLY A 304 -1.41 -6.64 35.63
N ALA A 305 -1.27 -7.57 34.67
CA ALA A 305 0.03 -8.03 34.17
C ALA A 305 0.58 -7.19 32.99
N MET A 306 -0.19 -6.27 32.42
CA MET A 306 0.16 -5.50 31.21
C MET A 306 -0.19 -4.00 31.39
N PRO A 307 0.77 -3.06 31.35
CA PRO A 307 0.45 -1.63 31.30
C PRO A 307 0.02 -1.27 29.88
N GLY A 308 -1.20 -0.73 29.74
CA GLY A 308 -1.75 -0.28 28.46
C GLY A 308 -3.14 -0.81 28.12
N ALA A 309 -3.71 -1.70 28.95
CA ALA A 309 -5.14 -2.02 28.86
C ALA A 309 -5.93 -0.91 29.57
N GLU A 310 -6.56 -0.01 28.80
CA GLU A 310 -7.62 0.83 29.35
C GLU A 310 -8.76 -0.07 29.91
N PRO A 311 -9.40 0.31 31.02
CA PRO A 311 -10.40 -0.52 31.65
C PRO A 311 -11.70 -0.48 30.82
N ALA A 312 -11.93 -1.51 30.00
CA ALA A 312 -13.25 -1.81 29.48
C ALA A 312 -14.11 -2.32 30.65
N TYR A 313 -15.06 -1.49 31.08
CA TYR A 313 -16.02 -1.82 32.14
C TYR A 313 -17.02 -2.86 31.61
N GLY A 314 -16.98 -4.07 32.17
CA GLY A 314 -18.10 -5.01 32.35
C GLY A 314 -18.80 -5.60 31.12
N SER A 315 -18.57 -6.88 30.85
CA SER A 315 -19.61 -7.94 30.92
C SER A 315 -19.03 -9.28 30.48
N GLU A 316 -19.40 -10.33 31.22
CA GLU A 316 -19.13 -11.73 30.94
C GLU A 316 -19.75 -12.21 29.60
N ILE A 317 -19.10 -13.25 29.07
CA ILE A 317 -19.49 -14.27 28.07
C ILE A 317 -18.52 -14.28 26.88
N GLY A 318 -17.92 -15.46 26.67
CA GLY A 318 -16.89 -15.72 25.66
C GLY A 318 -17.28 -15.18 24.29
N GLN A 319 -16.44 -14.30 23.77
CA GLN A 319 -16.63 -13.65 22.49
C GLN A 319 -15.44 -14.03 21.61
N GLU A 320 -15.73 -14.69 20.49
CA GLU A 320 -14.83 -14.85 19.37
C GLU A 320 -14.25 -13.47 19.02
N VAL A 321 -12.93 -13.40 18.90
CA VAL A 321 -12.23 -12.17 18.55
C VAL A 321 -12.44 -11.95 17.05
N ASP A 322 -13.57 -11.35 16.70
CA ASP A 322 -13.86 -10.89 15.34
C ASP A 322 -12.96 -9.68 15.06
N HIS A 323 -11.85 -9.92 14.35
CA HIS A 323 -10.89 -8.90 13.97
C HIS A 323 -11.58 -7.91 13.01
N SER A 324 -11.79 -6.67 13.46
CA SER A 324 -12.46 -5.61 12.69
C SER A 324 -11.74 -5.24 11.37
N ALA A 325 -10.56 -5.77 11.11
CA ALA A 325 -9.80 -5.57 9.87
C ALA A 325 -10.52 -6.13 8.64
N TYR A 326 -11.39 -7.14 8.79
CA TYR A 326 -12.03 -7.80 7.65
C TYR A 326 -13.41 -7.24 7.27
N ARG A 327 -14.03 -6.40 8.13
CA ARG A 327 -15.43 -5.98 7.92
C ARG A 327 -15.60 -4.63 7.22
N GLU A 328 -14.58 -3.76 7.20
CA GLU A 328 -14.81 -2.35 6.85
C GLU A 328 -14.45 -1.95 5.40
N ARG A 329 -13.85 -2.84 4.60
CA ARG A 329 -13.43 -2.49 3.22
C ARG A 329 -14.48 -2.66 2.12
N THR A 330 -15.62 -3.31 2.36
CA THR A 330 -16.62 -3.59 1.31
C THR A 330 -17.76 -2.57 1.18
N VAL A 331 -17.83 -1.52 2.01
CA VAL A 331 -19.01 -0.62 2.04
C VAL A 331 -18.71 0.88 1.80
N ARG A 332 -17.47 1.29 1.50
CA ARG A 332 -17.19 2.71 1.24
C ARG A 332 -16.63 2.99 -0.14
N SER A 333 -17.55 3.08 -1.11
CA SER A 333 -17.35 3.92 -2.29
C SER A 333 -18.60 4.76 -2.55
N ARG A 334 -18.55 6.04 -2.12
CA ARG A 334 -19.19 7.24 -2.71
C ARG A 334 -19.46 8.32 -1.66
N SER A 335 -18.55 9.30 -1.56
CA SER A 335 -18.94 10.70 -1.45
C SER A 335 -17.76 11.60 -1.79
N HIS A 336 -17.99 12.44 -2.79
CA HIS A 336 -17.08 13.41 -3.35
C HIS A 336 -16.65 14.47 -2.31
N SER A 337 -15.45 14.98 -2.58
CA SER A 337 -14.73 16.08 -1.93
C SER A 337 -15.55 17.37 -1.85
N GLY A 338 -15.68 17.92 -0.64
CA GLY A 338 -16.02 19.32 -0.39
C GLY A 338 -14.76 20.08 0.03
N ASP A 339 -14.48 21.15 -0.71
CA ASP A 339 -13.32 22.04 -0.58
C ASP A 339 -13.05 22.51 0.87
N ARG A 340 -11.79 22.35 1.31
CA ARG A 340 -11.24 23.15 2.41
C ARG A 340 -9.98 23.87 1.93
N ARG A 341 -10.20 25.13 1.56
CA ARG A 341 -9.20 26.13 1.26
C ARG A 341 -8.41 26.46 2.53
N ALA A 342 -7.08 26.54 2.38
CA ALA A 342 -6.15 26.90 3.44
C ALA A 342 -6.40 28.33 3.96
N ALA A 343 -6.31 28.48 5.27
CA ALA A 343 -6.28 29.76 5.98
C ALA A 343 -4.87 30.36 5.97
N SER A 344 -4.77 31.66 5.73
CA SER A 344 -3.66 32.50 6.16
C SER A 344 -4.20 33.78 6.80
N VAL A 345 -4.06 33.83 8.13
CA VAL A 345 -3.75 34.97 9.01
C VAL A 345 -4.34 36.35 8.66
N GLY A 346 -5.26 36.81 9.51
CA GLY A 346 -5.70 38.21 9.63
C GLY A 346 -6.37 38.40 11.00
N SER A 347 -6.00 39.48 11.68
CA SER A 347 -6.20 39.76 13.12
C SER A 347 -7.58 40.36 13.46
N VAL A 348 -7.85 40.43 14.78
CA VAL A 348 -8.78 41.33 15.51
C VAL A 348 -10.22 40.85 15.75
N GLY A 349 -10.66 40.88 17.03
CA GLY A 349 -12.04 41.23 17.38
C GLY A 349 -12.72 40.37 18.46
N SER A 350 -13.05 41.01 19.58
CA SER A 350 -13.72 40.47 20.77
C SER A 350 -15.24 40.22 20.63
N ARG A 351 -15.79 39.38 21.52
CA ARG A 351 -17.08 39.47 22.27
C ARG A 351 -18.03 38.25 22.20
N GLU A 352 -18.45 37.89 23.41
CA GLU A 352 -19.65 37.21 23.94
C GLU A 352 -20.82 36.87 23.01
N GLY A 353 -21.44 35.71 23.26
CA GLY A 353 -22.79 35.38 22.81
C GLY A 353 -23.28 34.05 23.38
N GLY A 354 -24.14 34.10 24.41
CA GLY A 354 -24.80 32.94 25.02
C GLY A 354 -26.02 32.46 24.22
N GLU A 355 -26.36 31.18 24.40
CA GLU A 355 -27.53 30.53 23.79
C GLU A 355 -28.84 30.92 24.50
N VAL A 356 -29.86 31.22 23.70
CA VAL A 356 -31.21 31.62 24.12
C VAL A 356 -32.13 30.39 24.02
N GLN A 357 -32.74 29.96 25.14
CA GLN A 357 -33.83 28.98 25.14
C GLN A 357 -35.17 29.61 24.71
N PRO A 358 -36.04 28.88 23.99
CA PRO A 358 -37.33 29.40 23.56
C PRO A 358 -38.33 29.53 24.72
N GLN A 359 -39.10 30.62 24.74
CA GLN A 359 -40.13 30.90 25.75
C GLN A 359 -41.43 30.15 25.42
N TYR A 360 -41.86 29.26 26.30
CA TYR A 360 -43.18 28.61 26.24
C TYR A 360 -44.29 29.56 26.71
N THR A 361 -45.43 29.47 26.03
CA THR A 361 -46.64 30.24 26.34
C THR A 361 -47.28 29.78 27.66
N GLU A 362 -48.06 30.65 28.30
CA GLU A 362 -48.65 30.39 29.62
C GLU A 362 -49.67 29.23 29.61
N ALA A 363 -50.22 28.90 28.43
CA ALA A 363 -51.05 27.73 28.21
C ALA A 363 -50.24 26.43 28.27
N GLU A 364 -49.07 26.38 27.63
CA GLU A 364 -48.19 25.19 27.60
C GLU A 364 -47.59 24.88 28.98
N ARG A 365 -47.35 25.89 29.82
CA ARG A 365 -46.88 25.68 31.21
C ARG A 365 -47.92 25.01 32.11
N ARG A 366 -49.21 25.28 31.89
CA ARG A 366 -50.30 24.65 32.67
C ARG A 366 -50.52 23.20 32.28
N GLU A 367 -50.29 22.86 31.01
CA GLU A 367 -50.40 21.49 30.52
C GLU A 367 -49.24 20.61 31.04
N MET A 368 -48.02 21.15 31.08
CA MET A 368 -46.86 20.45 31.65
C MET A 368 -46.94 20.25 33.18
N ALA A 369 -47.61 21.16 33.91
CA ALA A 369 -47.85 21.00 35.34
C ALA A 369 -48.92 19.94 35.67
N GLN A 370 -49.86 19.65 34.77
CA GLN A 370 -50.82 18.55 34.91
C GLN A 370 -50.26 17.19 34.46
N ALA A 371 -49.23 17.19 33.60
CA ALA A 371 -48.54 15.98 33.16
C ALA A 371 -47.49 15.44 34.16
N GLY A 372 -47.30 16.10 35.31
CA GLY A 372 -46.47 15.60 36.42
C GLY A 372 -44.98 15.49 36.11
N VAL A 373 -44.47 16.25 35.14
CA VAL A 373 -43.04 16.30 34.80
C VAL A 373 -42.50 17.69 35.15
N ILE A 374 -42.19 17.86 36.43
CA ILE A 374 -41.07 18.69 36.90
C ILE A 374 -40.31 17.87 37.93
#